data_AF-A0A652KAV3-F1
#
_entry.id   AF-A0A652KAV3-F1
#
_cell.length_a   1.000
_cell.length_b   1.000
_cell.length_c   1.000
_cell.angle_alpha   90.00
_cell.angle_beta   90.00
_cell.angle_gamma   90.00
#
_symmetry.space_group_name_H-M   'P 1'
#
loop_
_entity.id
_entity.type
_entity.pdbx_description
1 polymer ?
#
loop_
_entity_poly.entity_id
_entity_poly.type
_entity_poly.pdbx_seq_one_letter_code
_entity_poly.pdbx_strand_id
1 'polypeptide(L)'
;MGRATEPTEARIDDARTLLVAPSALQDDDAVGDFFGRRITPEELASGAHDLARRTVYLCGDLSEIDGRVLRGADRVFVVRELSHGRPEDVDGSWTMIGLGRVPLGVHGVGVSYRGFFGAEEDLFRRIRAEHAFQSLTESTKPGTALRSGVYLTPVTRSGDELHYRLLRCSTNLSGPTEGFRPADTYIVDSLNREAATVFRDHAPLNHVLAQIYHNTGATAERKQSKARISAHADKTKDMPVDGIMAFCTFYDGLDGLRPMPEDVFDHGVGRASGLTRLYFRRKDPAGQHDGTALPAQFTVPLYPGSVFLMPLSTNRLYTHEIRPSTLDADLLPTRLGYVVRCSSAEAVHKDGHTFLKRAGDLVRLAPPTEDGMNRLRGLYAEENRTTGFVDYGDEFLFSMNAGDYVAPRA
;
A
#
# COMPACT_ATOMS: atom_id res chain seq x y z
N MET A 1 14.21 -29.64 -23.72
CA MET A 1 14.37 -28.84 -22.49
C MET A 1 13.66 -27.51 -22.77
N GLY A 2 12.38 -27.41 -22.41
CA GLY A 2 11.62 -26.18 -22.60
C GLY A 2 12.20 -25.11 -21.69
N ARG A 3 12.57 -23.96 -22.26
CA ARG A 3 12.99 -22.79 -21.49
C ARG A 3 11.76 -22.38 -20.66
N ALA A 4 11.77 -22.65 -19.36
CA ALA A 4 10.75 -22.12 -18.47
C ALA A 4 10.80 -20.59 -18.64
N THR A 5 9.71 -20.00 -19.11
CA THR A 5 9.55 -18.55 -19.16
C THR A 5 9.68 -18.03 -17.73
N GLU A 6 10.59 -17.10 -17.49
CA GLU A 6 10.74 -16.50 -16.17
C GLU A 6 9.41 -15.90 -15.69
N PRO A 7 9.08 -16.03 -14.39
CA PRO A 7 7.89 -15.41 -13.84
C PRO A 7 7.89 -13.90 -14.12
N THR A 8 6.80 -13.37 -14.65
CA THR A 8 6.71 -11.94 -15.00
C THR A 8 6.19 -11.17 -13.80
N GLU A 9 7.08 -10.41 -13.13
CA GLU A 9 6.70 -9.48 -12.04
C GLU A 9 5.96 -8.25 -12.61
N ALA A 10 5.11 -7.62 -11.79
CA ALA A 10 4.53 -6.32 -12.12
C ALA A 10 5.62 -5.26 -12.28
N ARG A 11 5.43 -4.35 -13.25
CA ARG A 11 6.42 -3.31 -13.58
C ARG A 11 5.84 -1.93 -13.40
N ILE A 12 6.61 -1.04 -12.78
CA ILE A 12 6.31 0.39 -12.72
C ILE A 12 6.43 0.97 -14.14
N ASP A 13 5.42 1.73 -14.57
CA ASP A 13 5.33 2.33 -15.90
C ASP A 13 4.90 3.79 -15.80
N ASP A 14 5.82 4.70 -16.11
CA ASP A 14 5.60 6.14 -16.04
C ASP A 14 4.97 6.71 -17.33
N ALA A 15 4.86 5.92 -18.39
CA ALA A 15 4.42 6.38 -19.72
C ALA A 15 2.95 6.83 -19.77
N ARG A 16 2.14 6.45 -18.76
CA ARG A 16 0.71 6.78 -18.66
C ARG A 16 0.43 8.05 -17.87
N THR A 17 1.47 8.70 -17.33
CA THR A 17 1.31 9.84 -16.45
C THR A 17 2.09 11.04 -16.99
N LEU A 18 1.42 12.18 -17.07
CA LEU A 18 1.95 13.39 -17.68
C LEU A 18 1.72 14.59 -16.76
N LEU A 19 2.76 15.37 -16.50
CA LEU A 19 2.66 16.70 -15.90
C LEU A 19 2.83 17.75 -17.00
N VAL A 20 1.87 18.66 -17.09
CA VAL A 20 1.94 19.86 -17.92
C VAL A 20 2.18 21.04 -16.99
N ALA A 21 3.37 21.61 -17.06
CA ALA A 21 3.77 22.73 -16.22
C ALA A 21 4.79 23.62 -16.95
N PRO A 22 4.73 24.95 -16.77
CA PRO A 22 5.81 25.85 -17.21
C PRO A 22 7.17 25.39 -16.66
N SER A 23 8.26 25.59 -17.40
CA SER A 23 9.59 25.10 -17.01
C SER A 23 10.01 25.56 -15.61
N ALA A 24 9.62 26.78 -15.20
CA ALA A 24 9.91 27.31 -13.86
C ALA A 24 9.24 26.54 -12.72
N LEU A 25 8.16 25.80 -12.98
CA LEU A 25 7.45 24.98 -12.00
C LEU A 25 7.84 23.50 -12.06
N GLN A 26 8.57 23.05 -13.09
CA GLN A 26 8.95 21.64 -13.22
C GLN A 26 10.01 21.20 -12.21
N ASP A 27 10.77 22.16 -11.68
CA ASP A 27 11.79 21.97 -10.65
C ASP A 27 11.30 22.39 -9.24
N ASP A 28 10.02 22.73 -9.10
CA ASP A 28 9.43 23.04 -7.79
C ASP A 28 9.46 21.78 -6.90
N ASP A 29 9.92 21.89 -5.66
CA ASP A 29 10.04 20.77 -4.71
C ASP A 29 8.73 19.97 -4.56
N ALA A 30 7.57 20.58 -4.80
CA ALA A 30 6.28 19.91 -4.72
C ALA A 30 6.04 18.89 -5.84
N VAL A 31 6.72 19.03 -6.99
CA VAL A 31 6.59 18.16 -8.17
C VAL A 31 7.94 17.71 -8.75
N GLY A 32 9.07 18.07 -8.12
CA GLY A 32 10.42 17.77 -8.56
C GLY A 32 10.72 16.27 -8.65
N ASP A 33 9.98 15.44 -7.92
CA ASP A 33 10.01 13.98 -7.98
C ASP A 33 8.77 13.38 -8.66
N PHE A 34 8.03 14.16 -9.47
CA PHE A 34 6.82 13.70 -10.16
C PHE A 34 7.05 12.39 -10.91
N PHE A 35 6.15 11.43 -10.69
CA PHE A 35 6.12 10.15 -11.39
C PHE A 35 5.40 10.30 -12.74
N GLY A 36 6.17 10.33 -13.81
CA GLY A 36 5.64 10.50 -15.16
C GLY A 36 6.51 11.42 -15.99
N ARG A 37 6.09 11.62 -17.23
CA ARG A 37 6.74 12.58 -18.13
C ARG A 37 6.32 14.01 -17.76
N ARG A 38 7.25 14.96 -17.84
CA ARG A 38 6.98 16.41 -17.73
C ARG A 38 7.05 17.04 -19.11
N ILE A 39 6.09 17.91 -19.42
CA ILE A 39 6.08 18.71 -20.63
C ILE A 39 5.61 20.14 -20.33
N THR A 40 5.93 21.07 -21.22
CA THR A 40 5.44 22.45 -21.13
C THR A 40 4.07 22.63 -21.79
N PRO A 41 3.32 23.71 -21.49
CA PRO A 41 2.10 24.05 -22.21
C PRO A 41 2.31 24.18 -23.74
N GLU A 42 3.47 24.70 -24.18
CA GLU A 42 3.80 24.82 -25.61
C GLU A 42 4.02 23.45 -26.26
N GLU A 43 4.69 22.53 -25.57
CA GLU A 43 4.86 21.14 -26.01
C GLU A 43 3.50 20.42 -26.11
N LEU A 44 2.59 20.65 -25.15
CA LEU A 44 1.22 20.15 -25.22
C LEU A 44 0.48 20.73 -26.45
N ALA A 45 0.55 22.04 -26.66
CA ALA A 45 -0.11 22.73 -27.77
C ALA A 45 0.40 22.31 -29.15
N SER A 46 1.66 21.87 -29.24
CA SER A 46 2.24 21.34 -30.48
C SER A 46 1.57 20.05 -30.98
N GLY A 47 0.85 19.33 -30.12
CA GLY A 47 0.24 18.04 -30.43
C GLY A 47 1.25 16.89 -30.60
N ALA A 48 2.52 17.09 -30.22
CA ALA A 48 3.57 16.08 -30.34
C ALA A 48 3.39 14.87 -29.39
N HIS A 49 2.48 14.97 -28.42
CA HIS A 49 2.23 13.94 -27.41
C HIS A 49 0.84 13.35 -27.58
N ASP A 50 0.77 12.04 -27.82
CA ASP A 50 -0.48 11.29 -27.70
C ASP A 50 -0.94 11.28 -26.23
N LEU A 51 -2.19 11.67 -25.99
CA LEU A 51 -2.80 11.69 -24.66
C LEU A 51 -3.71 10.49 -24.40
N ALA A 52 -3.96 9.64 -25.41
CA ALA A 52 -4.79 8.46 -25.25
C ALA A 52 -4.27 7.59 -24.10
N ARG A 53 -5.17 7.20 -23.20
CA ARG A 53 -4.86 6.36 -22.03
C ARG A 53 -3.95 7.01 -20.98
N ARG A 54 -3.82 8.34 -21.00
CA ARG A 54 -3.00 9.08 -20.04
C ARG A 54 -3.81 9.78 -18.96
N THR A 55 -3.22 9.83 -17.78
CA THR A 55 -3.61 10.75 -16.72
C THR A 55 -2.73 12.00 -16.80
N VAL A 56 -3.38 13.15 -16.98
CA VAL A 56 -2.71 14.45 -17.15
C VAL A 56 -2.91 15.30 -15.91
N TYR A 57 -1.81 15.85 -15.38
CA TYR A 57 -1.76 16.78 -14.26
C TYR A 57 -1.39 18.17 -14.80
N LEU A 58 -2.16 19.19 -14.45
CA LEU A 58 -1.99 20.56 -14.92
C LEU A 58 -1.52 21.45 -13.76
N CYS A 59 -0.50 22.26 -14.04
CA CYS A 59 0.03 23.33 -13.20
C CYS A 59 0.28 24.59 -14.04
N GLY A 60 0.28 25.77 -13.41
CA GLY A 60 0.53 27.06 -14.07
C GLY A 60 -0.75 27.83 -14.43
N ASP A 61 -0.65 28.67 -15.46
CA ASP A 61 -1.80 29.41 -15.99
C ASP A 61 -2.62 28.49 -16.90
N LEU A 62 -3.84 28.15 -16.48
CA LEU A 62 -4.73 27.27 -17.23
C LEU A 62 -5.39 27.97 -18.42
N SER A 63 -5.34 29.31 -18.49
CA SER A 63 -5.89 30.07 -19.61
C SER A 63 -5.09 29.85 -20.90
N GLU A 64 -3.84 29.39 -20.77
CA GLU A 64 -2.94 29.07 -21.88
C GLU A 64 -3.21 27.67 -22.48
N ILE A 65 -4.08 26.87 -21.85
CA ILE A 65 -4.32 25.47 -22.24
C ILE A 65 -5.64 25.34 -23.00
N ASP A 66 -5.57 24.98 -24.30
CA ASP A 66 -6.77 24.63 -25.07
C ASP A 66 -7.30 23.26 -24.62
N GLY A 67 -8.44 23.27 -23.92
CA GLY A 67 -9.08 22.06 -23.42
C GLY A 67 -9.51 21.06 -24.50
N ARG A 68 -9.58 21.45 -25.78
CA ARG A 68 -9.81 20.50 -26.88
C ARG A 68 -8.67 19.49 -27.04
N VAL A 69 -7.43 19.89 -26.76
CA VAL A 69 -6.26 19.01 -26.81
C VAL A 69 -6.37 17.92 -25.75
N LEU A 70 -6.93 18.25 -24.58
CA LEU A 70 -7.04 17.36 -23.44
C LEU A 70 -8.19 16.34 -23.54
N ARG A 71 -9.10 16.46 -24.52
CA ARG A 71 -10.24 15.53 -24.68
C ARG A 71 -9.82 14.07 -24.93
N GLY A 72 -8.60 13.85 -25.43
CA GLY A 72 -8.05 12.51 -25.64
C GLY A 72 -7.52 11.83 -24.38
N ALA A 73 -7.36 12.57 -23.27
CA ALA A 73 -6.87 12.03 -22.01
C ALA A 73 -7.95 11.23 -21.27
N ASP A 74 -7.55 10.17 -20.58
CA ASP A 74 -8.48 9.38 -19.74
C ASP A 74 -8.92 10.17 -18.50
N ARG A 75 -7.99 10.93 -17.93
CA ARG A 75 -8.18 11.72 -16.70
C ARG A 75 -7.39 13.02 -16.82
N VAL A 76 -8.02 14.12 -16.40
CA VAL A 76 -7.37 15.43 -16.29
C VAL A 76 -7.53 15.95 -14.88
N PHE A 77 -6.41 16.25 -14.25
CA PHE A 77 -6.30 16.79 -12.91
C PHE A 77 -5.70 18.18 -12.93
N VAL A 78 -6.31 19.10 -12.19
CA VAL A 78 -5.76 20.44 -11.94
C VAL A 78 -5.20 20.45 -10.53
N VAL A 79 -3.91 20.76 -10.38
CA VAL A 79 -3.26 20.87 -9.07
C VAL A 79 -3.55 22.25 -8.50
N ARG A 80 -4.45 22.32 -7.52
CA ARG A 80 -5.03 23.56 -7.00
C ARG A 80 -3.99 24.58 -6.57
N GLU A 81 -2.98 24.13 -5.83
CA GLU A 81 -1.98 24.98 -5.21
C GLU A 81 -0.97 25.55 -6.23
N LEU A 82 -0.85 24.92 -7.40
CA LEU A 82 0.10 25.29 -8.44
C LEU A 82 -0.57 25.87 -9.68
N SER A 83 -1.89 26.05 -9.68
CA SER A 83 -2.65 26.47 -10.87
C SER A 83 -3.47 27.74 -10.65
N HIS A 84 -3.61 28.56 -11.69
CA HIS A 84 -4.46 29.75 -11.73
C HIS A 84 -5.09 29.95 -13.11
N GLY A 85 -5.90 31.00 -13.29
CA GLY A 85 -6.42 31.37 -14.63
C GLY A 85 -7.42 30.39 -15.23
N ARG A 86 -8.29 29.75 -14.42
CA ARG A 86 -9.25 28.74 -14.92
C ARG A 86 -10.11 29.32 -16.07
N PRO A 87 -10.14 28.69 -17.26
CA PRO A 87 -11.00 29.15 -18.34
C PRO A 87 -12.48 28.97 -17.94
N GLU A 88 -13.30 29.98 -18.19
CA GLU A 88 -14.74 29.97 -17.87
C GLU A 88 -15.51 28.88 -18.64
N ASP A 89 -14.95 28.40 -19.77
CA ASP A 89 -15.56 27.47 -20.73
C ASP A 89 -15.08 26.01 -20.59
N VAL A 90 -14.37 25.64 -19.53
CA VAL A 90 -13.99 24.23 -19.31
C VAL A 90 -15.21 23.45 -18.85
N ASP A 91 -15.86 22.80 -19.80
CA ASP A 91 -16.85 21.74 -19.59
C ASP A 91 -16.34 20.79 -18.50
N GLY A 92 -17.15 20.53 -17.47
CA GLY A 92 -16.78 20.12 -16.09
C GLY A 92 -15.99 18.81 -15.88
N SER A 93 -15.26 18.36 -16.89
CA SER A 93 -14.40 17.18 -16.97
C SER A 93 -13.09 17.25 -16.18
N TRP A 94 -12.57 18.44 -15.85
CA TRP A 94 -11.30 18.56 -15.13
C TRP A 94 -11.52 18.49 -13.62
N THR A 95 -10.88 17.51 -12.99
CA THR A 95 -11.01 17.31 -11.55
C THR A 95 -9.96 18.13 -10.81
N MET A 96 -10.40 19.00 -9.91
CA MET A 96 -9.50 19.76 -9.05
C MET A 96 -8.99 18.85 -7.92
N ILE A 97 -7.67 18.78 -7.74
CA ILE A 97 -7.02 18.00 -6.69
C ILE A 97 -6.03 18.87 -5.90
N GLY A 98 -5.70 18.44 -4.68
CA GLY A 98 -4.60 19.03 -3.93
C GLY A 98 -3.26 18.37 -4.24
N LEU A 99 -2.17 19.01 -3.82
CA LEU A 99 -0.79 18.52 -3.96
C LEU A 99 -0.57 17.09 -3.42
N GLY A 100 -1.38 16.66 -2.45
CA GLY A 100 -1.32 15.32 -1.88
C GLY A 100 -1.65 14.19 -2.87
N ARG A 101 -2.42 14.51 -3.93
CA ARG A 101 -2.84 13.57 -5.00
C ARG A 101 -1.86 13.50 -6.17
N VAL A 102 -0.77 14.29 -6.15
CA VAL A 102 0.26 14.26 -7.19
C VAL A 102 1.17 13.03 -6.94
N PRO A 103 1.38 12.15 -7.94
CA PRO A 103 2.20 10.96 -7.79
C PRO A 103 3.69 11.32 -7.80
N LEU A 104 4.44 10.81 -6.83
CA LEU A 104 5.87 11.02 -6.70
C LEU A 104 6.61 9.69 -6.84
N GLY A 105 7.62 9.64 -7.70
CA GLY A 105 8.46 8.47 -7.89
C GLY A 105 9.39 8.29 -6.70
N VAL A 106 9.46 7.08 -6.16
CA VAL A 106 10.37 6.74 -5.05
C VAL A 106 11.46 5.84 -5.59
N HIS A 107 12.58 6.43 -6.01
CA HIS A 107 13.81 5.75 -6.45
C HIS A 107 13.62 4.60 -7.47
N GLY A 108 12.57 4.66 -8.29
CA GLY A 108 12.22 3.57 -9.23
C GLY A 108 11.73 2.28 -8.57
N VAL A 109 11.42 2.29 -7.27
CA VAL A 109 10.95 1.12 -6.50
C VAL A 109 9.50 1.24 -6.03
N GLY A 110 8.86 2.38 -6.25
CA GLY A 110 7.45 2.60 -5.97
C GLY A 110 6.99 4.01 -6.30
N VAL A 111 5.71 4.28 -6.03
CA VAL A 111 5.08 5.59 -6.22
C VAL A 111 4.36 5.99 -4.94
N SER A 112 4.56 7.22 -4.50
CA SER A 112 3.98 7.77 -3.28
C SER A 112 3.03 8.93 -3.58
N TYR A 113 1.96 9.01 -2.79
CA TYR A 113 1.01 10.11 -2.74
C TYR A 113 0.97 10.60 -1.29
N ARG A 114 1.25 11.89 -1.08
CA ARG A 114 1.36 12.47 0.28
C ARG A 114 0.00 12.62 0.98
N GLY A 115 -1.08 12.71 0.21
CA GLY A 115 -2.46 12.79 0.70
C GLY A 115 -3.40 12.26 -0.37
N PHE A 116 -3.38 10.94 -0.56
CA PHE A 116 -4.25 10.29 -1.55
C PHE A 116 -5.71 10.34 -1.14
N PHE A 117 -5.99 10.04 0.14
CA PHE A 117 -7.33 10.15 0.70
C PHE A 117 -7.46 11.48 1.44
N GLY A 118 -8.59 12.16 1.25
CA GLY A 118 -8.87 13.44 1.90
C GLY A 118 -9.03 13.32 3.41
N ALA A 119 -8.67 14.37 4.14
CA ALA A 119 -8.82 14.39 5.60
C ALA A 119 -10.30 14.36 6.03
N GLU A 120 -11.19 14.90 5.19
CA GLU A 120 -12.64 14.92 5.36
C GLU A 120 -13.29 13.53 5.34
N GLU A 121 -12.58 12.51 4.85
CA GLU A 121 -13.13 11.16 4.69
C GLU A 121 -13.21 10.37 6.02
N ASP A 122 -12.49 10.82 7.07
CA ASP A 122 -12.37 10.19 8.40
C ASP A 122 -12.27 8.65 8.35
N LEU A 123 -11.43 8.14 7.45
CA LEU A 123 -11.31 6.70 7.17
C LEU A 123 -10.86 5.92 8.41
N PHE A 124 -10.08 6.53 9.31
CA PHE A 124 -9.72 5.88 10.58
C PHE A 124 -10.96 5.49 11.37
N ARG A 125 -11.87 6.44 11.64
CA ARG A 125 -13.06 6.17 12.46
C ARG A 125 -14.04 5.27 11.74
N ARG A 126 -14.20 5.43 10.43
CA ARG A 126 -15.08 4.58 9.61
C ARG A 126 -14.64 3.11 9.66
N ILE A 127 -13.38 2.82 9.37
CA ILE A 127 -12.84 1.45 9.41
C ILE A 127 -12.97 0.87 10.82
N ARG A 128 -12.66 1.67 11.85
CA ARG A 128 -12.80 1.22 13.24
C ARG A 128 -14.25 0.92 13.65
N ALA A 129 -15.22 1.64 13.09
CA ALA A 129 -16.65 1.40 13.33
C ALA A 129 -17.17 0.20 12.53
N GLU A 130 -16.61 -0.05 11.34
CA GLU A 130 -17.03 -1.13 10.44
C GLU A 130 -16.49 -2.51 10.86
N HIS A 131 -15.37 -2.57 11.60
CA HIS A 131 -14.65 -3.81 11.90
C HIS A 131 -14.26 -4.02 13.36
N ALA A 132 -14.27 -5.29 13.77
CA ALA A 132 -13.78 -5.72 15.08
C ALA A 132 -12.29 -6.10 15.00
N PHE A 133 -11.42 -5.20 15.45
CA PHE A 133 -9.98 -5.44 15.52
C PHE A 133 -9.64 -6.47 16.60
N GLN A 134 -8.72 -7.37 16.26
CA GLN A 134 -8.33 -8.52 17.08
C GLN A 134 -6.93 -8.31 17.66
N SER A 135 -6.64 -8.90 18.82
CA SER A 135 -5.30 -8.86 19.39
C SER A 135 -4.31 -9.64 18.51
N LEU A 136 -3.10 -9.12 18.38
CA LEU A 136 -2.00 -9.79 17.70
C LEU A 136 -1.01 -10.35 18.72
N THR A 137 -0.52 -11.56 18.54
CA THR A 137 0.60 -12.08 19.36
C THR A 137 1.94 -11.65 18.76
N GLU A 138 2.91 -11.33 19.63
CA GLU A 138 4.28 -11.07 19.17
C GLU A 138 5.01 -12.37 18.85
N SER A 139 4.89 -12.87 17.63
CA SER A 139 5.60 -14.07 17.20
C SER A 139 5.27 -15.28 18.12
N THR A 140 6.28 -15.97 18.65
CA THR A 140 6.15 -17.10 19.60
C THR A 140 6.21 -16.69 21.08
N LYS A 141 6.26 -15.38 21.39
CA LYS A 141 6.42 -14.91 22.78
C LYS A 141 5.06 -14.86 23.50
N PRO A 142 5.02 -15.19 24.80
CA PRO A 142 3.83 -14.98 25.63
C PRO A 142 3.63 -13.47 25.86
N GLY A 143 2.99 -12.79 24.92
CA GLY A 143 2.71 -11.36 24.97
C GLY A 143 1.86 -10.90 23.80
N THR A 144 0.94 -9.96 24.05
CA THR A 144 0.21 -9.26 23.00
C THR A 144 1.07 -8.15 22.44
N ALA A 145 1.12 -8.03 21.12
CA ALA A 145 1.72 -6.88 20.47
C ALA A 145 0.99 -5.61 20.90
N LEU A 146 1.68 -4.47 20.83
CA LEU A 146 1.07 -3.13 20.94
C LEU A 146 0.18 -2.78 19.72
N ARG A 147 -0.35 -3.80 19.05
CA ARG A 147 -1.11 -3.69 17.82
C ARG A 147 -2.31 -4.60 17.88
N SER A 148 -3.41 -4.12 17.35
CA SER A 148 -4.56 -4.94 16.98
C SER A 148 -4.70 -4.96 15.46
N GLY A 149 -5.30 -6.00 14.90
CA GLY A 149 -5.48 -6.10 13.45
C GLY A 149 -6.68 -6.92 13.03
N VAL A 150 -6.98 -6.85 11.74
CA VAL A 150 -8.03 -7.64 11.09
C VAL A 150 -7.63 -7.89 9.62
N TYR A 151 -7.95 -9.08 9.11
CA TYR A 151 -7.87 -9.38 7.69
C TYR A 151 -9.21 -9.13 7.02
N LEU A 152 -9.18 -8.45 5.89
CA LEU A 152 -10.37 -8.10 5.11
C LEU A 152 -10.22 -8.57 3.67
N THR A 153 -11.29 -9.07 3.08
CA THR A 153 -11.35 -9.46 1.66
C THR A 153 -12.82 -9.44 1.19
N PRO A 154 -13.13 -9.37 -0.13
CA PRO A 154 -14.49 -9.60 -0.58
C PRO A 154 -14.98 -11.00 -0.18
N VAL A 155 -16.16 -11.06 0.45
CA VAL A 155 -16.83 -12.32 0.81
C VAL A 155 -18.14 -12.39 0.04
N THR A 156 -18.34 -13.47 -0.72
CA THR A 156 -19.58 -13.72 -1.47
C THR A 156 -20.22 -15.02 -1.01
N ARG A 157 -21.55 -15.07 -0.97
CA ARG A 157 -22.31 -16.26 -0.58
C ARG A 157 -22.91 -16.96 -1.80
N SER A 158 -22.76 -18.28 -1.87
CA SER A 158 -23.42 -19.14 -2.85
C SER A 158 -24.08 -20.31 -2.12
N GLY A 159 -25.40 -20.27 -1.93
CA GLY A 159 -26.08 -21.18 -1.00
C GLY A 159 -25.53 -21.04 0.42
N ASP A 160 -25.06 -22.15 0.99
CA ASP A 160 -24.41 -22.19 2.32
C ASP A 160 -22.88 -21.96 2.24
N GLU A 161 -22.32 -21.84 1.03
CA GLU A 161 -20.89 -21.64 0.84
C GLU A 161 -20.52 -20.15 0.95
N LEU A 162 -19.44 -19.85 1.69
CA LEU A 162 -18.83 -18.52 1.74
C LEU A 162 -17.52 -18.54 0.96
N HIS A 163 -17.46 -17.81 -0.16
CA HIS A 163 -16.26 -17.70 -0.99
C HIS A 163 -15.50 -16.40 -0.69
N TYR A 164 -14.19 -16.52 -0.57
CA TYR A 164 -13.30 -15.43 -0.19
C TYR A 164 -11.85 -15.75 -0.58
N ARG A 165 -10.91 -14.84 -0.30
CA ARG A 165 -9.48 -15.09 -0.50
C ARG A 165 -8.75 -15.09 0.83
N LEU A 166 -7.77 -15.97 0.95
CA LEU A 166 -6.90 -16.04 2.12
C LEU A 166 -5.56 -15.36 1.82
N LEU A 167 -4.93 -14.83 2.86
CA LEU A 167 -3.51 -14.52 2.81
C LEU A 167 -2.88 -15.16 4.05
N ARG A 168 -2.49 -16.44 3.92
CA ARG A 168 -2.02 -17.34 5.00
C ARG A 168 -0.57 -17.03 5.37
N CYS A 169 -0.27 -15.74 5.49
CA CYS A 169 1.01 -15.20 5.90
C CYS A 169 1.12 -15.14 7.43
N SER A 170 2.30 -14.75 7.92
CA SER A 170 2.76 -14.86 9.32
C SER A 170 2.11 -13.92 10.33
N THR A 171 0.95 -13.33 10.03
CA THR A 171 0.20 -12.66 11.09
C THR A 171 -0.40 -13.75 11.98
N ASN A 172 -0.54 -13.51 13.28
CA ASN A 172 -1.13 -14.46 14.22
C ASN A 172 -2.49 -13.92 14.67
N LEU A 173 -3.42 -13.76 13.73
CA LEU A 173 -4.78 -13.34 14.03
C LEU A 173 -5.61 -14.55 14.51
N SER A 174 -6.37 -14.33 15.58
CA SER A 174 -7.14 -15.39 16.24
C SER A 174 -8.60 -15.47 15.80
N GLY A 175 -9.16 -14.38 15.31
CA GLY A 175 -10.54 -14.28 14.84
C GLY A 175 -10.66 -14.34 13.32
N PRO A 176 -11.89 -14.46 12.80
CA PRO A 176 -12.15 -14.68 11.38
C PRO A 176 -11.65 -13.52 10.51
N THR A 177 -11.40 -13.83 9.24
CA THR A 177 -11.34 -12.81 8.18
C THR A 177 -12.73 -12.17 8.03
N GLU A 178 -12.79 -10.86 7.83
CA GLU A 178 -14.05 -10.14 7.60
C GLU A 178 -14.21 -9.72 6.14
N GLY A 179 -15.46 -9.56 5.72
CA GLY A 179 -15.85 -9.07 4.41
C GLY A 179 -15.58 -7.58 4.27
N PHE A 180 -15.26 -7.14 3.05
CA PHE A 180 -15.19 -5.72 2.75
C PHE A 180 -16.49 -4.99 3.10
N ARG A 181 -16.34 -3.87 3.80
CA ARG A 181 -17.40 -2.91 4.11
C ARG A 181 -17.28 -1.70 3.17
N PRO A 182 -18.18 -0.70 3.25
CA PRO A 182 -18.16 0.44 2.34
C PRO A 182 -16.83 1.22 2.34
N ALA A 183 -16.15 1.38 3.48
CA ALA A 183 -14.85 2.04 3.50
C ALA A 183 -13.78 1.23 2.76
N ASP A 184 -13.74 -0.10 2.96
CA ASP A 184 -12.77 -0.96 2.28
C ASP A 184 -12.97 -0.97 0.76
N THR A 185 -14.23 -1.11 0.34
CA THR A 185 -14.57 -1.13 -1.10
C THR A 185 -14.11 0.16 -1.75
N TYR A 186 -14.40 1.30 -1.12
CA TYR A 186 -13.95 2.61 -1.59
C TYR A 186 -12.42 2.73 -1.67
N ILE A 187 -11.69 2.31 -0.62
CA ILE A 187 -10.22 2.38 -0.60
C ILE A 187 -9.63 1.47 -1.68
N VAL A 188 -10.03 0.21 -1.71
CA VAL A 188 -9.45 -0.81 -2.60
C VAL A 188 -9.78 -0.53 -4.06
N ASP A 189 -11.00 -0.08 -4.38
CA ASP A 189 -11.36 0.31 -5.75
C ASP A 189 -10.58 1.54 -6.22
N SER A 190 -10.41 2.53 -5.34
CA SER A 190 -9.60 3.72 -5.64
C SER A 190 -8.14 3.36 -5.90
N LEU A 191 -7.58 2.45 -5.09
CA LEU A 191 -6.21 1.96 -5.27
C LEU A 191 -6.06 1.12 -6.54
N ASN A 192 -7.02 0.24 -6.87
CA ASN A 192 -6.96 -0.54 -8.10
C ASN A 192 -7.03 0.35 -9.35
N ARG A 193 -7.88 1.39 -9.33
CA ARG A 193 -7.95 2.36 -10.44
C ARG A 193 -6.63 3.11 -10.61
N GLU A 194 -5.99 3.50 -9.50
CA GLU A 194 -4.69 4.18 -9.56
C GLU A 194 -3.55 3.23 -9.91
N ALA A 195 -3.57 1.99 -9.43
CA ALA A 195 -2.56 0.98 -9.76
C ALA A 195 -2.49 0.74 -11.27
N ALA A 196 -3.61 0.80 -11.98
CA ALA A 196 -3.67 0.65 -13.44
C ALA A 196 -2.98 1.79 -14.22
N THR A 197 -2.72 2.95 -13.59
CA THR A 197 -1.92 4.03 -14.18
C THR A 197 -0.44 3.92 -13.83
N VAL A 198 -0.10 3.25 -12.71
CA VAL A 198 1.26 3.12 -12.19
C VAL A 198 1.96 1.85 -12.66
N PHE A 199 1.22 0.74 -12.83
CA PHE A 199 1.78 -0.57 -13.11
C PHE A 199 1.26 -1.17 -14.42
N ARG A 200 2.13 -1.96 -15.06
CA ARG A 200 1.75 -2.91 -16.11
C ARG A 200 1.70 -4.32 -15.55
N ASP A 201 0.83 -5.12 -16.17
CA ASP A 201 0.76 -6.57 -15.96
C ASP A 201 0.63 -6.91 -14.48
N HIS A 202 -0.20 -6.20 -13.73
CA HIS A 202 -0.32 -6.37 -12.28
C HIS A 202 -1.60 -7.13 -11.89
N ALA A 203 -1.51 -7.93 -10.84
CA ALA A 203 -2.68 -8.53 -10.21
C ALA A 203 -3.52 -7.48 -9.46
N PRO A 204 -4.84 -7.69 -9.32
CA PRO A 204 -5.70 -6.77 -8.57
C PRO A 204 -5.43 -6.86 -7.06
N LEU A 205 -5.50 -5.71 -6.39
CA LEU A 205 -5.53 -5.60 -4.94
C LEU A 205 -6.88 -6.13 -4.44
N ASN A 206 -6.87 -7.10 -3.53
CA ASN A 206 -8.09 -7.80 -3.11
C ASN A 206 -8.07 -8.33 -1.66
N HIS A 207 -7.00 -8.07 -0.92
CA HIS A 207 -6.84 -8.54 0.45
C HIS A 207 -6.16 -7.47 1.30
N VAL A 208 -6.66 -7.23 2.50
CA VAL A 208 -6.21 -6.14 3.37
C VAL A 208 -5.76 -6.71 4.70
N LEU A 209 -4.65 -6.18 5.23
CA LEU A 209 -4.32 -6.23 6.64
C LEU A 209 -4.45 -4.81 7.21
N ALA A 210 -5.50 -4.57 7.99
CA ALA A 210 -5.69 -3.33 8.73
C ALA A 210 -5.15 -3.50 10.15
N GLN A 211 -4.32 -2.57 10.63
CA GLN A 211 -3.68 -2.64 11.94
C GLN A 211 -3.69 -1.30 12.66
N ILE A 212 -4.18 -1.29 13.90
CA ILE A 212 -4.09 -0.13 14.79
C ILE A 212 -2.85 -0.28 15.67
N TYR A 213 -2.07 0.80 15.74
CA TYR A 213 -0.81 0.89 16.45
C TYR A 213 -1.00 1.71 17.71
N HIS A 214 -0.97 1.03 18.86
CA HIS A 214 -1.21 1.64 20.17
C HIS A 214 0.13 2.05 20.80
N ASN A 215 0.25 3.30 21.21
CA ASN A 215 1.37 3.75 22.03
C ASN A 215 0.94 3.74 23.50
N THR A 216 1.89 3.56 24.42
CA THR A 216 1.63 3.61 25.86
C THR A 216 2.65 4.52 26.51
N GLY A 217 2.15 5.55 27.20
CA GLY A 217 2.96 6.48 28.00
C GLY A 217 3.79 5.79 29.08
N ALA A 218 4.76 6.51 29.61
CA ALA A 218 5.52 6.05 30.76
C ALA A 218 4.65 6.14 32.03
N THR A 219 4.78 5.16 32.92
CA THR A 219 4.27 5.24 34.30
C THR A 219 5.44 5.29 35.28
N ALA A 220 5.17 5.48 36.57
CA ALA A 220 6.22 5.46 37.59
C ALA A 220 7.00 4.11 37.61
N GLU A 221 6.35 3.03 37.20
CA GLU A 221 6.88 1.67 37.22
C GLU A 221 7.38 1.16 35.85
N ARG A 222 7.02 1.83 34.75
CA ARG A 222 7.28 1.33 33.38
C ARG A 222 7.68 2.45 32.42
N LYS A 223 8.70 2.19 31.62
CA LYS A 223 9.06 3.06 30.49
C LYS A 223 7.94 3.08 29.46
N GLN A 224 7.82 4.19 28.74
CA GLN A 224 6.94 4.29 27.58
C GLN A 224 7.23 3.18 26.56
N SER A 225 6.22 2.82 25.79
CA SER A 225 6.33 1.85 24.70
C SER A 225 5.59 2.35 23.47
N LYS A 226 6.20 2.16 22.30
CA LYS A 226 5.68 2.62 21.01
C LYS A 226 5.52 1.44 20.08
N ALA A 227 4.37 1.36 19.41
CA ALA A 227 4.13 0.31 18.45
C ALA A 227 5.09 0.44 17.25
N ARG A 228 5.72 -0.68 16.90
CA ARG A 228 6.68 -0.79 15.78
C ARG A 228 6.58 -2.16 15.12
N ILE A 229 7.15 -2.27 13.93
CA ILE A 229 7.40 -3.55 13.28
C ILE A 229 8.86 -3.57 12.89
N SER A 230 9.60 -4.59 13.34
CA SER A 230 11.00 -4.77 12.95
C SER A 230 11.15 -5.09 11.47
N ALA A 231 12.37 -4.92 10.96
CA ALA A 231 12.69 -5.20 9.56
C ALA A 231 12.24 -6.60 9.10
N HIS A 232 11.46 -6.63 8.02
CA HIS A 232 10.99 -7.85 7.38
C HIS A 232 10.67 -7.61 5.91
N ALA A 233 10.53 -8.67 5.13
CA ALA A 233 9.80 -8.69 3.87
C ALA A 233 8.42 -9.31 4.11
N ASP A 234 7.40 -8.78 3.44
CA ASP A 234 6.06 -9.36 3.46
C ASP A 234 6.06 -10.74 2.82
N LYS A 235 5.27 -11.66 3.38
CA LYS A 235 5.28 -13.06 2.96
C LYS A 235 4.47 -13.24 1.70
N THR A 236 5.13 -13.72 0.64
CA THR A 236 4.55 -13.77 -0.70
C THR A 236 3.87 -15.08 -1.07
N LYS A 237 3.83 -16.07 -0.16
CA LYS A 237 3.28 -17.43 -0.39
C LYS A 237 1.95 -17.48 -1.16
N ASP A 238 0.98 -16.65 -0.78
CA ASP A 238 -0.35 -16.64 -1.38
C ASP A 238 -0.56 -15.47 -2.37
N MET A 239 0.49 -14.68 -2.61
CA MET A 239 0.46 -13.56 -3.54
C MET A 239 0.87 -14.06 -4.94
N PRO A 240 0.17 -13.64 -6.01
CA PRO A 240 0.63 -13.95 -7.36
C PRO A 240 1.94 -13.21 -7.65
N VAL A 241 2.75 -13.72 -8.57
CA VAL A 241 4.10 -13.20 -8.85
C VAL A 241 4.11 -11.76 -9.39
N ASP A 242 3.04 -11.41 -10.10
CA ASP A 242 2.73 -10.07 -10.60
C ASP A 242 1.97 -9.21 -9.57
N GLY A 243 2.05 -9.59 -8.29
CA GLY A 243 1.44 -8.86 -7.20
C GLY A 243 2.05 -7.48 -6.97
N ILE A 244 1.21 -6.59 -6.43
CA ILE A 244 1.59 -5.27 -5.93
C ILE A 244 1.08 -5.11 -4.49
N MET A 245 1.57 -4.07 -3.82
CA MET A 245 1.16 -3.71 -2.47
C MET A 245 0.90 -2.21 -2.36
N ALA A 246 -0.09 -1.84 -1.56
CA ALA A 246 -0.41 -0.47 -1.21
C ALA A 246 -0.33 -0.29 0.31
N PHE A 247 0.54 0.61 0.77
CA PHE A 247 0.60 1.02 2.17
C PHE A 247 -0.18 2.31 2.33
N CYS A 248 -1.38 2.22 2.92
CA CYS A 248 -2.18 3.38 3.28
C CYS A 248 -2.03 3.70 4.77
N THR A 249 -2.04 4.99 5.13
CA THR A 249 -1.92 5.41 6.52
C THR A 249 -3.00 6.42 6.91
N PHE A 250 -3.67 6.15 8.02
CA PHE A 250 -4.66 7.03 8.64
C PHE A 250 -4.31 7.24 10.11
N TYR A 251 -4.72 8.37 10.68
CA TYR A 251 -4.46 8.70 12.08
C TYR A 251 -5.72 9.17 12.78
N ASP A 252 -5.75 8.97 14.09
CA ASP A 252 -6.66 9.63 15.03
C ASP A 252 -5.84 10.40 16.08
N GLY A 253 -6.36 11.54 16.54
CA GLY A 253 -5.66 12.42 17.49
C GLY A 253 -4.54 13.27 16.89
N LEU A 254 -4.64 13.64 15.60
CA LEU A 254 -3.69 14.58 14.97
C LEU A 254 -3.78 16.00 15.56
N ASP A 255 -4.90 16.37 16.19
CA ASP A 255 -5.13 17.70 16.79
C ASP A 255 -4.12 18.05 17.89
N GLY A 256 -3.43 17.06 18.47
CA GLY A 256 -2.35 17.26 19.43
C GLY A 256 -1.02 17.71 18.79
N LEU A 257 -0.92 17.67 17.47
CA LEU A 257 0.25 18.06 16.69
C LEU A 257 -0.03 19.33 15.89
N ARG A 258 1.03 20.02 15.43
CA ARG A 258 0.91 21.17 14.54
C ARG A 258 1.50 20.86 13.18
N PRO A 259 0.96 21.42 12.07
CA PRO A 259 1.61 21.35 10.77
C PRO A 259 3.05 21.83 10.84
N MET A 260 3.95 21.14 10.14
CA MET A 260 5.36 21.49 10.09
C MET A 260 5.61 22.61 9.07
N PRO A 261 6.43 23.63 9.38
CA PRO A 261 6.71 24.72 8.42
C PRO A 261 7.39 24.26 7.13
N GLU A 262 8.25 23.25 7.21
CA GLU A 262 9.03 22.77 6.07
C GLU A 262 8.29 21.72 5.22
N ASP A 263 7.19 21.16 5.72
CA ASP A 263 6.41 20.14 5.04
C ASP A 263 4.94 20.20 5.47
N VAL A 264 4.09 20.69 4.55
CA VAL A 264 2.66 20.93 4.80
C VAL A 264 1.87 19.64 5.07
N PHE A 265 2.41 18.46 4.72
CA PHE A 265 1.79 17.17 4.99
C PHE A 265 2.24 16.58 6.34
N ASP A 266 3.36 17.06 6.88
CA ASP A 266 3.91 16.58 8.15
C ASP A 266 3.29 17.33 9.34
N HIS A 267 3.17 16.63 10.46
CA HIS A 267 2.63 17.19 11.71
C HIS A 267 3.56 16.79 12.86
N GLY A 268 3.84 17.73 13.77
CA GLY A 268 4.79 17.49 14.85
C GLY A 268 4.78 18.53 15.96
N VAL A 269 5.85 18.48 16.76
CA VAL A 269 6.11 19.41 17.87
C VAL A 269 7.49 20.04 17.67
N GLY A 270 7.52 21.36 17.56
CA GLY A 270 8.75 22.09 17.22
C GLY A 270 9.27 21.66 15.86
N ARG A 271 10.47 21.08 15.81
CA ARG A 271 11.10 20.54 14.58
C ARG A 271 10.99 19.02 14.45
N ALA A 272 10.33 18.36 15.39
CA ALA A 272 10.23 16.91 15.41
C ALA A 272 8.85 16.48 14.90
N SER A 273 8.83 15.78 13.76
CA SER A 273 7.64 15.09 13.26
C SER A 273 7.07 14.13 14.29
N GLY A 274 5.76 14.11 14.46
CA GLY A 274 5.01 13.12 15.24
C GLY A 274 4.59 11.90 14.41
N LEU A 275 4.85 11.90 13.11
CA LEU A 275 4.38 10.88 12.19
C LEU A 275 5.31 9.66 12.14
N THR A 276 4.71 8.52 11.79
CA THR A 276 5.43 7.26 11.61
C THR A 276 6.12 7.24 10.25
N ARG A 277 7.23 6.50 10.14
CA ARG A 277 7.96 6.32 8.88
C ARG A 277 8.07 4.85 8.50
N LEU A 278 8.01 4.58 7.20
CA LEU A 278 8.31 3.27 6.62
C LEU A 278 9.75 3.30 6.10
N TYR A 279 10.65 2.60 6.79
CA TYR A 279 12.06 2.57 6.46
C TYR A 279 12.40 1.30 5.68
N PHE A 280 13.07 1.46 4.55
CA PHE A 280 13.50 0.38 3.68
C PHE A 280 15.01 0.22 3.73
N ARG A 281 15.46 -1.04 3.74
CA ARG A 281 16.87 -1.41 3.64
C ARG A 281 17.03 -2.57 2.65
N ARG A 282 17.90 -2.36 1.67
CA ARG A 282 18.19 -3.34 0.62
C ARG A 282 18.77 -4.60 1.25
N LYS A 283 18.33 -5.77 0.79
CA LYS A 283 18.93 -7.05 1.13
C LYS A 283 20.28 -7.18 0.43
N ASP A 284 21.20 -7.95 1.00
CA ASP A 284 22.51 -8.15 0.39
C ASP A 284 22.34 -8.92 -0.93
N PRO A 285 22.79 -8.36 -2.07
CA PRO A 285 22.66 -9.05 -3.34
C PRO A 285 23.63 -10.23 -3.38
N ALA A 286 23.11 -11.43 -3.58
CA ALA A 286 23.91 -12.58 -3.97
C ALA A 286 24.31 -12.44 -5.46
N GLY A 287 25.19 -11.48 -5.79
CA GLY A 287 25.70 -11.25 -7.15
C GLY A 287 25.51 -9.83 -7.69
N GLN A 288 26.44 -9.40 -8.57
CA GLN A 288 26.40 -8.09 -9.23
C GLN A 288 25.13 -7.92 -10.08
N HIS A 289 24.53 -6.73 -10.03
CA HIS A 289 23.52 -6.29 -11.00
C HIS A 289 24.09 -5.13 -11.80
N ASP A 290 24.12 -5.30 -13.13
CA ASP A 290 24.28 -4.23 -14.10
C ASP A 290 22.94 -3.49 -14.21
N GLY A 291 22.81 -2.37 -13.51
CA GLY A 291 21.63 -1.52 -13.52
C GLY A 291 21.85 -0.24 -12.74
N THR A 292 20.94 0.74 -12.89
CA THR A 292 20.91 1.96 -12.08
C THR A 292 20.98 1.60 -10.59
N ALA A 293 21.92 2.20 -9.87
CA ALA A 293 22.21 1.82 -8.49
C ALA A 293 21.04 2.17 -7.57
N LEU A 294 20.17 1.19 -7.29
CA LEU A 294 19.10 1.32 -6.30
C LEU A 294 19.70 1.70 -4.93
N PRO A 295 19.06 2.60 -4.16
CA PRO A 295 19.62 3.07 -2.89
C PRO A 295 19.75 1.93 -1.87
N ALA A 296 20.82 1.94 -1.08
CA ALA A 296 21.01 0.93 -0.02
C ALA A 296 19.91 1.00 1.05
N GLN A 297 19.37 2.20 1.29
CA GLN A 297 18.28 2.45 2.21
C GLN A 297 17.53 3.71 1.80
N PHE A 298 16.25 3.79 2.13
CA PHE A 298 15.43 4.99 1.95
C PHE A 298 14.27 4.98 2.95
N THR A 299 13.55 6.10 3.05
CA THR A 299 12.42 6.23 3.97
C THR A 299 11.24 6.87 3.27
N VAL A 300 10.06 6.32 3.50
CA VAL A 300 8.79 6.92 3.07
C VAL A 300 8.08 7.45 4.33
N PRO A 301 7.88 8.77 4.46
CA PRO A 301 7.03 9.33 5.50
C PRO A 301 5.58 8.87 5.32
N LEU A 302 4.92 8.50 6.42
CA LEU A 302 3.54 8.01 6.38
C LEU A 302 2.61 9.13 6.82
N TYR A 303 2.32 10.05 5.91
CA TYR A 303 1.42 11.18 6.14
C TYR A 303 -0.05 10.73 6.32
N PRO A 304 -0.92 11.56 6.92
CA PRO A 304 -2.35 11.30 6.97
C PRO A 304 -2.94 11.16 5.56
N GLY A 305 -3.64 10.06 5.29
CA GLY A 305 -4.23 9.78 3.98
C GLY A 305 -3.22 9.41 2.89
N SER A 306 -1.94 9.21 3.23
CA SER A 306 -0.91 8.84 2.26
C SER A 306 -1.08 7.43 1.71
N VAL A 307 -0.55 7.22 0.50
CA VAL A 307 -0.44 5.92 -0.16
C VAL A 307 0.99 5.74 -0.66
N PHE A 308 1.56 4.57 -0.43
CA PHE A 308 2.77 4.12 -1.12
C PHE A 308 2.49 2.80 -1.85
N LEU A 309 2.60 2.83 -3.17
CA LEU A 309 2.43 1.69 -4.06
C LEU A 309 3.79 1.11 -4.43
N MET A 310 3.94 -0.21 -4.31
CA MET A 310 5.16 -0.92 -4.72
C MET A 310 4.87 -2.29 -5.32
N PRO A 311 5.65 -2.74 -6.32
CA PRO A 311 5.58 -4.11 -6.82
C PRO A 311 6.23 -5.10 -5.86
N LEU A 312 5.93 -6.39 -6.02
CA LEU A 312 6.58 -7.44 -5.24
C LEU A 312 8.09 -7.52 -5.45
N SER A 313 8.60 -7.07 -6.61
CA SER A 313 10.04 -6.96 -6.85
C SER A 313 10.72 -6.05 -5.81
N THR A 314 10.06 -4.98 -5.36
CA THR A 314 10.58 -4.14 -4.27
C THR A 314 10.61 -4.88 -2.94
N ASN A 315 9.59 -5.69 -2.63
CA ASN A 315 9.57 -6.53 -1.41
C ASN A 315 10.62 -7.64 -1.44
N ARG A 316 10.93 -8.14 -2.64
CA ARG A 316 12.00 -9.10 -2.88
C ARG A 316 13.37 -8.46 -2.66
N LEU A 317 13.57 -7.22 -3.08
CA LEU A 317 14.86 -6.51 -2.97
C LEU A 317 15.11 -5.85 -1.60
N TYR A 318 14.05 -5.49 -0.86
CA TYR A 318 14.16 -4.74 0.38
C TYR A 318 13.47 -5.43 1.56
N THR A 319 14.02 -5.22 2.75
CA THR A 319 13.25 -5.33 4.00
C THR A 319 12.70 -3.95 4.36
N HIS A 320 11.56 -3.92 5.05
CA HIS A 320 10.96 -2.69 5.55
C HIS A 320 10.58 -2.80 7.03
N GLU A 321 10.52 -1.65 7.70
CA GLU A 321 10.08 -1.55 9.09
C GLU A 321 9.28 -0.29 9.38
N ILE A 322 8.38 -0.41 10.35
CA ILE A 322 7.56 0.69 10.85
C ILE A 322 8.31 1.33 12.02
N ARG A 323 8.78 2.56 11.82
CA ARG A 323 9.51 3.35 12.81
C ARG A 323 8.61 4.46 13.36
N PRO A 324 8.21 4.41 14.65
CA PRO A 324 7.48 5.51 15.26
C PRO A 324 8.39 6.74 15.42
N SER A 325 7.78 7.90 15.64
CA SER A 325 8.50 9.15 15.91
C SER A 325 9.34 9.09 17.20
N THR A 326 10.35 9.95 17.26
CA THR A 326 11.18 10.17 18.45
C THR A 326 10.46 10.88 19.57
N LEU A 327 9.36 11.61 19.31
CA LEU A 327 8.53 12.28 20.32
C LEU A 327 7.99 11.28 21.35
N ASP A 328 7.74 11.72 22.58
CA ASP A 328 7.18 10.84 23.62
C ASP A 328 5.84 10.24 23.22
N ALA A 329 5.58 9.01 23.68
CA ALA A 329 4.41 8.21 23.31
C ALA A 329 3.07 8.96 23.50
N ASP A 330 2.97 9.81 24.52
CA ASP A 330 1.76 10.58 24.83
C ASP A 330 1.48 11.72 23.83
N LEU A 331 2.47 12.09 23.03
CA LEU A 331 2.35 13.08 21.95
C LEU A 331 2.04 12.43 20.59
N LEU A 332 2.11 11.10 20.50
CA LEU A 332 1.95 10.42 19.23
C LEU A 332 0.47 10.14 18.94
N PRO A 333 -0.01 10.47 17.73
CA PRO A 333 -1.35 10.09 17.31
C PRO A 333 -1.45 8.56 17.20
N THR A 334 -2.67 8.05 17.29
CA THR A 334 -2.93 6.63 17.05
C THR A 334 -2.94 6.39 15.55
N ARG A 335 -2.12 5.46 15.07
CA ARG A 335 -1.99 5.15 13.64
C ARG A 335 -2.81 3.91 13.27
N LEU A 336 -3.55 3.99 12.17
CA LEU A 336 -4.09 2.86 11.43
C LEU A 336 -3.24 2.65 10.17
N GLY A 337 -2.47 1.57 10.13
CA GLY A 337 -1.83 1.10 8.91
C GLY A 337 -2.79 0.18 8.16
N TYR A 338 -3.09 0.51 6.91
CA TYR A 338 -4.02 -0.24 6.07
C TYR A 338 -3.26 -0.74 4.84
N VAL A 339 -2.81 -2.00 4.89
CA VAL A 339 -1.94 -2.58 3.85
C VAL A 339 -2.77 -3.46 2.94
N VAL A 340 -2.92 -3.04 1.69
CA VAL A 340 -3.64 -3.77 0.65
C VAL A 340 -2.65 -4.57 -0.18
N ARG A 341 -2.98 -5.83 -0.46
CA ARG A 341 -2.16 -6.80 -1.17
C ARG A 341 -3.00 -7.57 -2.18
N CYS A 342 -2.31 -8.24 -3.09
CA CYS A 342 -2.90 -9.22 -4.00
C CYS A 342 -2.87 -10.61 -3.35
N SER A 343 -4.00 -11.32 -3.34
CA SER A 343 -4.06 -12.75 -3.03
C SER A 343 -4.57 -13.54 -4.22
N SER A 344 -3.95 -14.70 -4.44
CA SER A 344 -4.34 -15.74 -5.39
C SER A 344 -4.93 -16.98 -4.69
N ALA A 345 -4.87 -17.06 -3.36
CA ALA A 345 -5.36 -18.20 -2.59
C ALA A 345 -6.88 -18.11 -2.37
N GLU A 346 -7.64 -18.61 -3.34
CA GLU A 346 -9.09 -18.69 -3.22
C GLU A 346 -9.53 -19.77 -2.22
N ALA A 347 -10.53 -19.43 -1.41
CA ALA A 347 -11.06 -20.31 -0.38
C ALA A 347 -12.59 -20.36 -0.39
N VAL A 348 -13.11 -21.44 0.17
CA VAL A 348 -14.52 -21.60 0.49
C VAL A 348 -14.67 -22.13 1.90
N HIS A 349 -15.55 -21.54 2.69
CA HIS A 349 -16.00 -22.09 3.96
C HIS A 349 -17.37 -22.74 3.78
N LYS A 350 -17.46 -24.03 4.13
CA LYS A 350 -18.71 -24.81 4.10
C LYS A 350 -18.66 -25.97 5.08
N ASP A 351 -19.80 -26.38 5.59
CA ASP A 351 -19.93 -27.51 6.54
C ASP A 351 -18.99 -27.37 7.77
N GLY A 352 -18.77 -26.14 8.23
CA GLY A 352 -17.88 -25.82 9.35
C GLY A 352 -16.38 -25.96 9.06
N HIS A 353 -15.99 -26.06 7.79
CA HIS A 353 -14.61 -26.25 7.36
C HIS A 353 -14.20 -25.29 6.25
N THR A 354 -12.95 -24.86 6.28
CA THR A 354 -12.33 -24.07 5.21
C THR A 354 -11.59 -24.96 4.23
N PHE A 355 -11.79 -24.71 2.94
CA PHE A 355 -11.13 -25.40 1.83
C PHE A 355 -10.44 -24.38 0.92
N LEU A 356 -9.27 -24.74 0.41
CA LEU A 356 -8.58 -24.04 -0.67
C LEU A 356 -9.12 -24.54 -2.00
N LYS A 357 -9.39 -23.62 -2.93
CA LYS A 357 -9.69 -23.97 -4.33
C LYS A 357 -8.36 -24.16 -5.07
N ARG A 358 -8.09 -25.35 -5.59
CA ARG A 358 -6.85 -25.68 -6.31
C ARG A 358 -7.15 -26.52 -7.53
N ALA A 359 -6.80 -26.03 -8.71
CA ALA A 359 -6.99 -26.73 -9.98
C ALA A 359 -8.42 -27.30 -10.20
N GLY A 360 -9.44 -26.65 -9.65
CA GLY A 360 -10.84 -27.10 -9.70
C GLY A 360 -11.29 -27.96 -8.52
N ASP A 361 -10.36 -28.44 -7.68
CA ASP A 361 -10.64 -29.24 -6.50
C ASP A 361 -10.71 -28.39 -5.22
N LEU A 362 -11.42 -28.93 -4.22
CA LEU A 362 -11.46 -28.38 -2.87
C LEU A 362 -10.55 -29.17 -1.94
N VAL A 363 -9.48 -28.54 -1.47
CA VAL A 363 -8.52 -29.15 -0.54
C VAL A 363 -8.75 -28.56 0.85
N ARG A 364 -9.14 -29.39 1.81
CA ARG A 364 -9.42 -28.94 3.18
C ARG A 364 -8.16 -28.36 3.84
N LEU A 365 -8.31 -27.23 4.51
CA LEU A 365 -7.25 -26.63 5.32
C LEU A 365 -6.97 -27.54 6.53
N ALA A 366 -5.74 -28.03 6.63
CA ALA A 366 -5.28 -28.89 7.72
C ALA A 366 -4.66 -28.06 8.84
N PRO A 367 -4.69 -28.53 10.11
CA PRO A 367 -3.95 -27.87 11.17
C PRO A 367 -2.43 -27.91 10.87
N PRO A 368 -1.66 -26.90 11.32
CA PRO A 368 -0.21 -26.89 11.15
C PRO A 368 0.44 -28.05 11.91
N THR A 369 1.42 -28.71 11.29
CA THR A 369 2.33 -29.65 11.97
C THR A 369 3.59 -28.94 12.43
N GLU A 370 4.30 -29.48 13.42
CA GLU A 370 5.55 -28.89 13.90
C GLU A 370 6.61 -28.79 12.79
N ASP A 371 6.81 -29.88 12.04
CA ASP A 371 7.74 -29.90 10.90
C ASP A 371 7.32 -28.92 9.80
N GLY A 372 6.04 -28.87 9.47
CA GLY A 372 5.50 -27.92 8.49
C GLY A 372 5.76 -26.48 8.91
N MET A 373 5.55 -26.16 10.19
CA MET A 373 5.82 -24.83 10.75
C MET A 373 7.31 -24.49 10.73
N ASN A 374 8.18 -25.45 11.04
CA ASN A 374 9.62 -25.23 11.00
C ASN A 374 10.12 -24.98 9.57
N ARG A 375 9.63 -25.74 8.59
CA ARG A 375 9.94 -25.53 7.16
C ARG A 375 9.43 -24.17 6.68
N LEU A 376 8.18 -23.82 6.97
CA LEU A 376 7.60 -22.54 6.57
C LEU A 376 8.36 -21.34 7.17
N ARG A 377 8.77 -21.42 8.44
CA ARG A 377 9.60 -20.39 9.09
C ARG A 377 10.99 -20.28 8.46
N GLY A 378 11.56 -21.40 8.01
CA GLY A 378 12.81 -21.41 7.23
C GLY A 378 12.71 -20.59 5.96
N LEU A 379 11.66 -20.83 5.17
CA LEU A 379 11.37 -20.07 3.93
C LEU A 379 11.13 -18.59 4.22
N TYR A 380 10.43 -18.26 5.30
CA TYR A 380 10.26 -16.87 5.75
C TYR A 380 11.57 -16.18 6.10
N ALA A 381 12.53 -16.89 6.69
CA ALA A 381 13.85 -16.36 6.99
C ALA A 381 14.68 -16.17 5.71
N GLU A 382 14.57 -17.10 4.76
CA GLU A 382 15.20 -17.00 3.44
C GLU A 382 14.69 -15.78 2.66
N GLU A 383 13.37 -15.57 2.61
CA GLU A 383 12.75 -14.44 1.93
C GLU A 383 13.15 -13.10 2.54
N ASN A 384 13.40 -13.05 3.86
CA ASN A 384 13.87 -11.83 4.52
C ASN A 384 15.34 -11.51 4.19
N ARG A 385 16.15 -12.52 3.86
CA ARG A 385 17.60 -12.38 3.66
C ARG A 385 18.01 -12.24 2.21
N THR A 386 17.31 -12.93 1.31
CA THR A 386 17.72 -13.09 -0.08
C THR A 386 16.90 -12.22 -1.03
N THR A 387 17.48 -11.92 -2.19
CA THR A 387 16.82 -11.21 -3.30
C THR A 387 16.24 -12.15 -4.35
N GLY A 388 16.34 -13.48 -4.15
CA GLY A 388 15.77 -14.48 -5.05
C GLY A 388 14.27 -14.68 -4.82
N PHE A 389 13.62 -15.37 -5.76
CA PHE A 389 12.28 -15.88 -5.51
C PHE A 389 12.33 -17.02 -4.49
N VAL A 390 11.44 -16.97 -3.51
CA VAL A 390 11.23 -18.07 -2.57
C VAL A 390 10.04 -18.89 -3.06
N ASP A 391 10.31 -20.13 -3.43
CA ASP A 391 9.26 -21.07 -3.77
C ASP A 391 8.72 -21.72 -2.49
N TYR A 392 7.45 -21.43 -2.20
CA TYR A 392 6.76 -22.04 -1.06
C TYR A 392 6.21 -23.43 -1.39
N GLY A 393 6.14 -23.80 -2.66
CA GLY A 393 5.50 -25.01 -3.15
C GLY A 393 4.01 -25.10 -2.77
N ASP A 394 3.39 -26.21 -3.16
CA ASP A 394 1.97 -26.46 -2.89
C ASP A 394 1.71 -27.25 -1.60
N GLU A 395 2.75 -27.70 -0.91
CA GLU A 395 2.65 -28.62 0.24
C GLU A 395 2.04 -27.99 1.51
N PHE A 396 2.08 -26.66 1.65
CA PHE A 396 1.52 -25.97 2.81
C PHE A 396 0.00 -25.87 2.71
N LEU A 397 -0.70 -26.91 3.19
CA LEU A 397 -2.15 -26.98 3.30
C LEU A 397 -2.72 -26.41 4.60
N PHE A 398 -1.93 -25.64 5.34
CA PHE A 398 -2.32 -25.04 6.61
C PHE A 398 -2.13 -23.52 6.59
N SER A 399 -2.76 -22.86 7.56
CA SER A 399 -2.52 -21.47 7.91
C SER A 399 -1.95 -21.32 9.32
N MET A 400 -1.16 -20.26 9.52
CA MET A 400 -0.72 -19.80 10.84
C MET A 400 -1.80 -18.98 11.56
N ASN A 401 -2.77 -18.44 10.84
CA ASN A 401 -3.89 -17.71 11.42
C ASN A 401 -4.97 -18.70 11.84
N ALA A 402 -5.32 -18.72 13.12
CA ALA A 402 -6.44 -19.51 13.61
C ALA A 402 -7.77 -19.04 12.98
N GLY A 403 -7.85 -17.75 12.65
CA GLY A 403 -8.96 -17.13 11.92
C GLY A 403 -9.29 -17.75 10.56
N ASP A 404 -8.32 -18.36 9.89
CA ASP A 404 -8.53 -18.90 8.54
C ASP A 404 -9.33 -20.21 8.55
N TYR A 405 -9.41 -20.88 9.71
CA TYR A 405 -10.15 -22.14 9.89
C TYR A 405 -11.62 -21.95 10.26
N VAL A 406 -12.04 -20.71 10.54
CA VAL A 406 -13.42 -20.38 10.91
C VAL A 406 -14.12 -19.63 9.78
N ALA A 407 -15.46 -19.61 9.82
CA ALA A 407 -16.27 -18.92 8.82
C ALA A 407 -15.91 -17.42 8.75
N PRO A 408 -15.70 -16.84 7.55
CA PRO A 408 -15.52 -15.41 7.43
C PRO A 408 -16.81 -14.67 7.81
N ARG A 409 -16.68 -13.44 8.31
CA ARG A 409 -17.83 -12.58 8.61
C ARG A 409 -18.18 -11.75 7.39
N ALA A 410 -19.32 -11.99 6.76
CA ALA A 410 -19.80 -11.22 5.61
C ALA A 410 -20.34 -9.83 5.99
#